data_AF-A0A521PIA7-F1
#
_entry.id   AF-A0A521PIA7-F1
#
_cell.length_a   1.000
_cell.length_b   1.000
_cell.length_c   1.000
_cell.angle_alpha   90.00
_cell.angle_beta   90.00
_cell.angle_gamma   90.00
#
_symmetry.space_group_name_H-M   'P 1'
#
loop_
_entity.id
_entity.type
_entity.pdbx_description
1 polymer ?
#
loop_
_entity_poly.entity_id
_entity_poly.type
_entity_poly.pdbx_seq_one_letter_code
_entity_poly.pdbx_strand_id
1 'polypeptide(L)'
;MTVPPDMAERHGRQLARFAELSLTLAEDVHAAAVAAPEPEQKARLAEAFHRLGRALRQSVAWEAKLVRDRARDLKAAEADAAEAQERAVGRRRDRVRAEVERQIYCEIDPGEADAWLADFEERLETEALDDAFIDEDVDAQVARLAAELGLTGEARHDYTPRRCRPRVADPARAAARLRDLMGWTDDDEEDGEGDEADDDDPDDEPDEGEGEPETLRPLPPPVAPEPPPPDPDPEPPPPPDPRPPDPRPPDPEPYLPPWEQNPHGRFPGGSGY
;
A
#
# COMPACT_ATOMS: atom_id res chain seq x y z
N MET A 1 -19.81 0.86 -2.44
CA MET A 1 -20.38 1.67 -1.34
C MET A 1 -19.69 1.24 -0.06
N THR A 2 -18.68 2.00 0.37
CA THR A 2 -18.00 1.77 1.65
C THR A 2 -18.96 2.08 2.79
N VAL A 3 -19.09 1.16 3.75
CA VAL A 3 -19.87 1.42 4.97
C VAL A 3 -19.12 2.50 5.76
N PRO A 4 -19.77 3.60 6.19
CA PRO A 4 -19.11 4.64 6.98
C PRO A 4 -18.40 3.99 8.19
N PRO A 5 -17.14 4.34 8.49
CA PRO A 5 -16.36 3.68 9.54
C PRO A 5 -17.08 3.65 10.90
N ASP A 6 -17.87 4.68 11.19
CA ASP A 6 -18.73 4.78 12.37
C ASP A 6 -19.77 3.64 12.48
N MET A 7 -20.36 3.21 11.36
CA MET A 7 -21.39 2.17 11.36
C MET A 7 -20.81 0.79 11.66
N ALA A 8 -19.66 0.44 11.07
CA ALA A 8 -19.01 -0.85 11.29
C ALA A 8 -18.49 -0.98 12.73
N GLU A 9 -17.88 0.07 13.26
CA GLU A 9 -17.41 0.12 14.65
C GLU A 9 -18.57 0.05 15.64
N ARG A 10 -19.67 0.77 15.38
CA ARG A 10 -20.88 0.69 16.17
C ARG A 10 -21.49 -0.72 16.17
N HIS A 11 -21.56 -1.38 15.02
CA HIS A 11 -22.04 -2.76 14.92
C HIS A 11 -21.11 -3.74 15.66
N GLY A 12 -19.79 -3.55 15.58
CA GLY A 12 -18.82 -4.31 16.35
C GLY A 12 -19.06 -4.21 17.85
N ARG A 13 -19.21 -2.98 18.39
CA ARG A 13 -19.55 -2.75 19.80
C ARG A 13 -20.87 -3.39 20.21
N GLN A 14 -21.89 -3.32 19.34
CA GLN A 14 -23.18 -3.94 19.60
C GLN A 14 -23.11 -5.48 19.64
N LEU A 15 -22.32 -6.09 18.74
CA LEU A 15 -22.09 -7.54 18.72
C LEU A 15 -21.30 -8.02 19.94
N ALA A 16 -20.25 -7.29 20.34
CA ALA A 16 -19.49 -7.59 21.55
C ALA A 16 -20.39 -7.54 22.79
N ARG A 17 -21.16 -6.45 22.95
CA ARG A 17 -22.13 -6.32 24.04
C ARG A 17 -23.19 -7.42 24.01
N PHE A 18 -23.68 -7.80 22.84
CA PHE A 18 -24.63 -8.90 22.71
C PHE A 18 -24.02 -10.25 23.10
N ALA A 19 -22.76 -10.50 22.75
CA ALA A 19 -22.04 -11.71 23.13
C ALA A 19 -21.88 -11.80 24.64
N GLU A 20 -21.50 -10.70 25.30
CA GLU A 20 -21.41 -10.60 26.78
C GLU A 20 -22.77 -10.89 27.45
N LEU A 21 -23.84 -10.20 27.02
CA LEU A 21 -25.18 -10.41 27.58
C LEU A 21 -25.68 -11.84 27.34
N SER A 22 -25.39 -12.42 26.17
CA SER A 22 -25.77 -13.79 25.84
C SER A 22 -25.00 -14.81 26.65
N LEU A 23 -23.73 -14.54 26.98
CA LEU A 23 -22.92 -15.38 27.85
C LEU A 23 -23.47 -15.39 29.27
N THR A 24 -23.72 -14.22 29.86
CA THR A 24 -24.31 -14.11 31.21
C THR A 24 -25.67 -14.82 31.27
N LEU A 25 -26.53 -14.61 30.27
CA LEU A 25 -27.82 -15.31 30.22
C LEU A 25 -27.67 -16.83 30.05
N ALA A 26 -26.68 -17.28 29.27
CA ALA A 26 -26.40 -18.70 29.09
C ALA A 26 -25.89 -19.35 30.40
N GLU A 27 -25.08 -18.65 31.18
CA GLU A 27 -24.62 -19.07 32.51
C GLU A 27 -25.81 -19.21 33.49
N ASP A 28 -26.70 -18.21 33.52
CA ASP A 28 -27.91 -18.26 34.36
C ASP A 28 -28.85 -19.42 33.98
N VAL A 29 -29.10 -19.61 32.67
CA VAL A 29 -29.93 -20.72 32.16
C VAL A 29 -29.29 -22.06 32.46
N HIS A 30 -27.96 -22.17 32.36
CA HIS A 30 -27.22 -23.38 32.72
C HIS A 30 -27.38 -23.70 34.21
N ALA A 31 -27.14 -22.71 35.09
CA ALA A 31 -27.31 -22.87 36.53
C ALA A 31 -28.74 -23.30 36.90
N ALA A 32 -29.75 -22.67 36.28
CA ALA A 32 -31.15 -23.05 36.46
C ALA A 32 -31.44 -24.48 35.96
N ALA A 33 -30.86 -24.89 34.84
CA ALA A 33 -31.03 -26.25 34.29
C ALA A 33 -30.44 -27.32 35.22
N VAL A 34 -29.31 -27.03 35.86
CA VAL A 34 -28.66 -27.92 36.82
C VAL A 34 -29.48 -28.05 38.11
N ALA A 35 -30.07 -26.95 38.58
CA ALA A 35 -30.87 -26.91 39.81
C ALA A 35 -32.31 -27.46 39.66
N ALA A 36 -32.82 -27.61 38.43
CA ALA A 36 -34.19 -28.03 38.18
C ALA A 36 -34.44 -29.50 38.61
N PRO A 37 -35.42 -29.75 39.51
CA PRO A 37 -35.73 -31.11 39.96
C PRO A 37 -36.54 -31.91 38.94
N GLU A 38 -37.42 -31.24 38.19
CA GLU A 38 -38.33 -31.88 37.24
C GLU A 38 -37.65 -32.08 35.86
N PRO A 39 -37.74 -33.28 35.27
CA PRO A 39 -37.05 -33.61 34.03
C PRO A 39 -37.54 -32.76 32.83
N GLU A 40 -38.83 -32.44 32.76
CA GLU A 40 -39.40 -31.61 31.69
C GLU A 40 -38.93 -30.15 31.75
N GLN A 41 -38.70 -29.62 32.95
CA GLN A 41 -38.13 -28.28 33.13
C GLN A 41 -36.67 -28.26 32.68
N LYS A 42 -35.90 -29.29 33.07
CA LYS A 42 -34.50 -29.44 32.66
C LYS A 42 -34.34 -29.53 31.15
N ALA A 43 -35.20 -30.30 30.46
CA ALA A 43 -35.19 -30.40 29.00
C ALA A 43 -35.43 -29.04 28.31
N ARG A 44 -36.42 -28.26 28.78
CA ARG A 44 -36.70 -26.93 28.22
C ARG A 44 -35.55 -25.94 28.42
N LEU A 45 -34.91 -25.94 29.59
CA LEU A 45 -33.76 -25.07 29.87
C LEU A 45 -32.53 -25.48 29.04
N ALA A 46 -32.29 -26.78 28.86
CA ALA A 46 -31.23 -27.26 27.98
C ALA A 46 -31.44 -26.82 26.52
N GLU A 47 -32.68 -26.87 26.01
CA GLU A 47 -33.00 -26.38 24.67
C GLU A 47 -32.80 -24.86 24.54
N ALA A 48 -33.21 -24.08 25.54
CA ALA A 48 -32.95 -22.65 25.59
C ALA A 48 -31.45 -22.34 25.57
N PHE A 49 -30.66 -23.06 26.38
CA PHE A 49 -29.21 -22.96 26.41
C PHE A 49 -28.58 -23.27 25.04
N HIS A 50 -29.02 -24.34 24.36
CA HIS A 50 -28.52 -24.66 23.02
C HIS A 50 -28.82 -23.58 21.99
N ARG A 51 -30.00 -22.94 22.05
CA ARG A 51 -30.34 -21.81 21.17
C ARG A 51 -29.45 -20.60 21.45
N LEU A 52 -29.21 -20.25 22.72
CA LEU A 52 -28.29 -19.18 23.11
C LEU A 52 -26.85 -19.47 22.65
N GLY A 53 -26.36 -20.69 22.87
CA GLY A 53 -25.02 -21.10 22.42
C GLY A 53 -24.85 -21.09 20.90
N ARG A 54 -25.92 -21.26 20.12
CA ARG A 54 -25.89 -21.06 18.66
C ARG A 54 -25.81 -19.57 18.31
N ALA A 55 -26.62 -18.73 18.94
CA ALA A 55 -26.61 -17.28 18.71
C ALA A 55 -25.25 -16.66 19.07
N LEU A 56 -24.65 -17.06 20.20
CA LEU A 56 -23.33 -16.62 20.63
C LEU A 56 -22.22 -17.03 19.64
N ARG A 57 -22.21 -18.30 19.18
CA ARG A 57 -21.24 -18.73 18.17
C ARG A 57 -21.39 -17.96 16.87
N GLN A 58 -22.62 -17.62 16.49
CA GLN A 58 -22.89 -16.75 15.34
C GLN A 58 -22.33 -15.35 15.59
N SER A 59 -22.63 -14.69 16.71
CA SER A 59 -22.11 -13.33 16.96
C SER A 59 -20.58 -13.27 16.94
N VAL A 60 -19.91 -14.23 17.58
CA VAL A 60 -18.44 -14.35 17.58
C VAL A 60 -17.90 -14.58 16.16
N ALA A 61 -18.54 -15.45 15.37
CA ALA A 61 -18.12 -15.69 13.99
C ALA A 61 -18.26 -14.44 13.11
N TRP A 62 -19.31 -13.63 13.34
CA TRP A 62 -19.53 -12.38 12.62
C TRP A 62 -18.53 -11.29 13.04
N GLU A 63 -18.22 -11.17 14.33
CA GLU A 63 -17.18 -10.28 14.82
C GLU A 63 -15.81 -10.62 14.21
N ALA A 64 -15.40 -11.89 14.26
CA ALA A 64 -14.17 -12.36 13.64
C ALA A 64 -14.14 -12.15 12.11
N LYS A 65 -15.31 -12.14 11.46
CA LYS A 65 -15.43 -11.78 10.04
C LYS A 65 -15.21 -10.28 9.82
N LEU A 66 -15.86 -9.42 10.61
CA LEU A 66 -15.71 -7.96 10.50
C LEU A 66 -14.25 -7.52 10.71
N VAL A 67 -13.54 -8.11 11.65
CA VAL A 67 -12.10 -7.83 11.89
C VAL A 67 -11.26 -8.18 10.65
N ARG A 68 -11.47 -9.36 10.06
CA ARG A 68 -10.76 -9.80 8.85
C ARG A 68 -11.09 -8.94 7.63
N ASP A 69 -12.36 -8.56 7.48
CA ASP A 69 -12.79 -7.71 6.38
C ASP A 69 -12.17 -6.30 6.53
N ARG A 70 -12.16 -5.71 7.72
CA ARG A 70 -11.45 -4.43 7.98
C ARG A 70 -9.96 -4.51 7.67
N ALA A 71 -9.28 -5.59 8.07
CA ALA A 71 -7.86 -5.77 7.77
C ALA A 71 -7.60 -5.91 6.26
N ARG A 72 -8.51 -6.56 5.52
CA ARG A 72 -8.44 -6.65 4.05
C ARG A 72 -8.64 -5.29 3.40
N ASP A 73 -9.64 -4.53 3.87
CA ASP A 73 -9.96 -3.21 3.32
C ASP A 73 -8.82 -2.21 3.55
N LEU A 74 -8.15 -2.25 4.71
CA LEU A 74 -6.96 -1.44 4.98
C LEU A 74 -5.81 -1.76 4.02
N LYS A 75 -5.50 -3.05 3.82
CA LYS A 75 -4.46 -3.48 2.87
C LYS A 75 -4.79 -3.09 1.43
N ALA A 76 -6.05 -3.18 1.04
CA ALA A 76 -6.50 -2.74 -0.27
C ALA A 76 -6.34 -1.21 -0.43
N ALA A 77 -6.71 -0.43 0.58
CA ALA A 77 -6.53 1.01 0.57
C ALA A 77 -5.05 1.44 0.52
N GLU A 78 -4.17 0.75 1.25
CA GLU A 78 -2.71 0.96 1.19
C GLU A 78 -2.15 0.65 -0.21
N ALA A 79 -2.57 -0.46 -0.82
CA ALA A 79 -2.16 -0.82 -2.17
C ALA A 79 -2.65 0.20 -3.22
N ASP A 80 -3.93 0.61 -3.13
CA ASP A 80 -4.50 1.63 -4.01
C ASP A 80 -3.78 2.98 -3.87
N ALA A 81 -3.41 3.36 -2.64
CA ALA A 81 -2.66 4.58 -2.37
C ALA A 81 -1.23 4.51 -2.94
N ALA A 82 -0.54 3.38 -2.75
CA ALA A 82 0.79 3.15 -3.33
C ALA A 82 0.77 3.21 -4.86
N GLU A 83 -0.22 2.57 -5.50
CA GLU A 83 -0.38 2.62 -6.96
C GLU A 83 -0.70 4.04 -7.45
N ALA A 84 -1.54 4.78 -6.72
CA ALA A 84 -1.83 6.18 -7.03
C ALA A 84 -0.59 7.07 -6.93
N GLN A 85 0.25 6.84 -5.92
CA GLN A 85 1.53 7.52 -5.72
C GLN A 85 2.50 7.19 -6.85
N GLU A 86 2.70 5.92 -7.19
CA GLU A 86 3.55 5.49 -8.31
C GLU A 86 3.10 6.14 -9.63
N ARG A 87 1.79 6.16 -9.90
CA ARG A 87 1.23 6.85 -11.07
C ARG A 87 1.49 8.36 -11.04
N ALA A 88 1.48 8.99 -9.86
CA ALA A 88 1.77 10.41 -9.72
C ALA A 88 3.25 10.71 -9.97
N VAL A 89 4.16 9.92 -9.39
CA VAL A 89 5.61 9.98 -9.66
C VAL A 89 5.88 9.80 -11.15
N GLY A 90 5.30 8.78 -11.78
CA GLY A 90 5.46 8.52 -13.21
C GLY A 90 5.07 9.71 -14.09
N ARG A 91 3.87 10.27 -13.89
CA ARG A 91 3.42 11.46 -14.65
C ARG A 91 4.33 12.66 -14.44
N ARG A 92 4.80 12.87 -13.20
CA ARG A 92 5.70 13.98 -12.86
C ARG A 92 7.06 13.80 -13.51
N ARG A 93 7.63 12.60 -13.43
CA ARG A 93 8.88 12.21 -14.10
C ARG A 93 8.80 12.47 -15.59
N ASP A 94 7.73 12.07 -16.25
CA ASP A 94 7.55 12.27 -17.69
C ASP A 94 7.52 13.77 -18.05
N ARG A 95 6.90 14.60 -17.20
CA ARG A 95 6.87 16.06 -17.39
C ARG A 95 8.26 16.69 -17.21
N VAL A 96 8.97 16.35 -16.13
CA VAL A 96 10.34 16.84 -15.89
C VAL A 96 11.26 16.39 -17.02
N ARG A 97 11.14 15.12 -17.45
CA ARG A 97 11.89 14.55 -18.57
C ARG A 97 11.70 15.37 -19.84
N ALA A 98 10.45 15.58 -20.26
CA ALA A 98 10.15 16.30 -21.50
C ALA A 98 10.71 17.73 -21.51
N GLU A 99 10.66 18.44 -20.38
CA GLU A 99 11.16 19.81 -20.26
C GLU A 99 12.69 19.87 -20.31
N VAL A 100 13.39 19.01 -19.56
CA VAL A 100 14.87 18.99 -19.55
C VAL A 100 15.43 18.44 -20.87
N GLU A 101 14.81 17.40 -21.45
CA GLU A 101 15.18 16.85 -22.75
C GLU A 101 15.11 17.93 -23.84
N ARG A 102 14.05 18.73 -23.84
CA ARG A 102 13.93 19.88 -24.76
C ARG A 102 15.09 20.87 -24.59
N GLN A 103 15.50 21.17 -23.36
CA GLN A 103 16.62 22.07 -23.09
C GLN A 103 17.94 21.50 -23.59
N ILE A 104 18.22 20.21 -23.32
CA ILE A 104 19.41 19.51 -23.80
C ILE A 104 19.53 19.64 -25.32
N TYR A 105 18.45 19.35 -26.07
CA TYR A 105 18.48 19.45 -27.53
C TYR A 105 18.57 20.89 -28.06
N CYS A 106 18.22 21.90 -27.27
CA CYS A 106 18.35 23.30 -27.67
C CYS A 106 19.76 23.86 -27.45
N GLU A 107 20.51 23.33 -26.48
CA GLU A 107 21.78 23.92 -26.03
C GLU A 107 23.01 23.07 -26.32
N ILE A 108 22.85 21.74 -26.37
CA ILE A 108 23.93 20.78 -26.63
C ILE A 108 23.90 20.36 -28.10
N ASP A 109 25.09 20.16 -28.68
CA ASP A 109 25.19 19.64 -30.04
C ASP A 109 24.50 18.27 -30.14
N PRO A 110 23.75 17.97 -31.21
CA PRO A 110 23.05 16.71 -31.37
C PRO A 110 23.96 15.46 -31.25
N GLY A 111 25.25 15.56 -31.58
CA GLY A 111 26.20 14.45 -31.43
C GLY A 111 26.60 14.15 -29.99
N GLU A 112 26.39 15.11 -29.07
CA GLU A 112 26.73 15.00 -27.65
C GLU A 112 25.49 14.84 -26.77
N ALA A 113 24.32 15.29 -27.22
CA ALA A 113 23.05 15.27 -26.48
C ALA A 113 22.71 13.91 -25.85
N ASP A 114 22.97 12.80 -26.55
CA ASP A 114 22.71 11.44 -26.05
C ASP A 114 23.44 11.12 -24.74
N ALA A 115 24.66 11.66 -24.55
CA ALA A 115 25.44 11.44 -23.32
C ALA A 115 24.86 12.22 -22.13
N TRP A 116 24.30 13.42 -22.39
CA TRP A 116 23.61 14.23 -21.38
C TRP A 116 22.28 13.62 -21.01
N LEU A 117 21.50 13.16 -21.99
CA LEU A 117 20.22 12.48 -21.76
C LEU A 117 20.41 11.23 -20.91
N ALA A 118 21.40 10.40 -21.22
CA ALA A 118 21.66 9.20 -20.43
C ALA A 118 22.03 9.49 -18.96
N ASP A 119 22.82 10.54 -18.69
CA ASP A 119 23.15 10.92 -17.30
C ASP A 119 21.95 11.54 -16.57
N PHE A 120 21.18 12.36 -17.29
CA PHE A 120 19.95 12.95 -16.77
C PHE A 120 18.90 11.89 -16.40
N GLU A 121 18.67 10.91 -17.27
CA GLU A 121 17.72 9.82 -17.01
C GLU A 121 18.09 9.04 -15.75
N GLU A 122 19.36 8.66 -15.58
CA GLU A 122 19.85 7.95 -14.38
C GLU A 122 19.60 8.77 -13.10
N ARG A 123 19.88 10.07 -13.14
CA ARG A 123 19.63 10.97 -12.00
C ARG A 123 18.16 11.12 -11.70
N LEU A 124 17.34 11.34 -12.72
CA LEU A 124 15.91 11.51 -12.57
C LEU A 124 15.27 10.23 -12.01
N GLU A 125 15.74 9.06 -12.43
CA GLU A 125 15.33 7.78 -11.85
C GLU A 125 15.73 7.64 -10.38
N THR A 126 16.95 8.06 -10.02
CA THR A 126 17.42 8.06 -8.63
C THR A 126 16.59 9.00 -7.77
N GLU A 127 16.30 10.20 -8.25
CA GLU A 127 15.53 11.21 -7.52
C GLU A 127 14.06 10.82 -7.36
N ALA A 128 13.49 10.12 -8.34
CA ALA A 128 12.12 9.61 -8.28
C ALA A 128 11.91 8.52 -7.20
N LEU A 129 12.99 8.02 -6.58
CA LEU A 129 12.92 7.13 -5.42
C LEU A 129 12.75 7.89 -4.09
N ASP A 130 12.95 9.21 -4.08
CA ASP A 130 12.77 10.04 -2.88
C ASP A 130 11.28 10.39 -2.70
N ASP A 131 10.77 10.22 -1.48
CA ASP A 131 9.39 10.57 -1.13
C ASP A 131 9.10 12.06 -1.36
N ALA A 132 10.11 12.93 -1.21
CA ALA A 132 10.02 14.38 -1.41
C ALA A 132 9.98 14.78 -2.91
N PHE A 133 10.17 13.85 -3.84
CA PHE A 133 10.19 14.13 -5.29
C PHE A 133 8.92 14.86 -5.78
N ILE A 134 7.77 14.55 -5.18
CA ILE A 134 6.48 15.15 -5.57
C ILE A 134 6.23 16.49 -4.88
N ASP A 135 6.97 16.82 -3.81
CA ASP A 135 6.72 18.00 -2.99
C ASP A 135 7.34 19.28 -3.60
N GLU A 136 8.44 19.16 -4.34
CA GLU A 136 9.07 20.29 -5.03
C GLU A 136 8.11 20.86 -6.10
N ASP A 137 8.26 22.13 -6.50
CA ASP A 137 7.56 22.61 -7.70
C ASP A 137 8.22 22.05 -8.97
N VAL A 138 7.45 21.76 -10.02
CA VAL A 138 7.99 21.14 -11.24
C VAL A 138 8.98 22.07 -11.93
N ASP A 139 8.70 23.37 -12.01
CA ASP A 139 9.56 24.32 -12.71
C ASP A 139 10.86 24.57 -11.90
N ALA A 140 10.76 24.59 -10.57
CA ALA A 140 11.92 24.64 -9.68
C ALA A 140 12.83 23.41 -9.84
N GLN A 141 12.24 22.22 -9.88
CA GLN A 141 12.97 20.96 -10.06
C GLN A 141 13.66 20.89 -11.43
N VAL A 142 12.95 21.29 -12.50
CA VAL A 142 13.52 21.39 -13.85
C VAL A 142 14.70 22.37 -13.87
N ALA A 143 14.55 23.55 -13.27
CA ALA A 143 15.62 24.54 -13.22
C ALA A 143 16.85 24.04 -12.44
N ARG A 144 16.63 23.35 -11.31
CA ARG A 144 17.71 22.74 -10.52
C ARG A 144 18.44 21.66 -11.32
N LEU A 145 17.71 20.71 -11.91
CA LEU A 145 18.31 19.62 -12.70
C LEU A 145 19.05 20.17 -13.93
N ALA A 146 18.49 21.18 -14.61
CA ALA A 146 19.16 21.85 -15.73
C ALA A 146 20.47 22.53 -15.29
N ALA A 147 20.46 23.22 -14.15
CA ALA A 147 21.66 23.85 -13.59
C ALA A 147 22.74 22.81 -13.20
N GLU A 148 22.34 21.67 -12.62
CA GLU A 148 23.24 20.57 -12.28
C GLU A 148 23.87 19.89 -13.51
N LEU A 149 23.18 19.90 -14.65
CA LEU A 149 23.66 19.38 -15.95
C LEU A 149 24.45 20.42 -16.75
N GLY A 150 24.57 21.64 -16.25
CA GLY A 150 25.32 22.69 -16.91
C GLY A 150 24.59 23.42 -18.05
N LEU A 151 23.27 23.24 -18.18
CA LEU A 151 22.46 23.72 -19.31
C LEU A 151 22.25 25.24 -19.28
N THR A 152 22.01 25.83 -18.11
CA THR A 152 21.62 27.23 -17.97
C THR A 152 22.65 28.29 -18.43
N GLY A 153 23.85 27.88 -18.90
CA GLY A 153 24.94 28.77 -19.30
C GLY A 153 25.61 29.53 -18.14
N GLU A 154 24.96 29.55 -16.96
CA GLU A 154 25.45 30.08 -15.70
C GLU A 154 26.14 29.01 -14.83
N ALA A 155 26.25 27.79 -15.35
CA ALA A 155 26.79 26.66 -14.62
C ALA A 155 28.18 26.99 -14.07
N ARG A 156 28.33 26.89 -12.75
CA ARG A 156 29.59 27.20 -12.04
C ARG A 156 30.70 26.20 -12.33
N HIS A 157 30.41 25.09 -13.03
CA HIS A 157 31.33 23.99 -13.27
C HIS A 157 31.19 23.43 -14.68
N ASP A 158 32.32 23.08 -15.31
CA ASP A 158 32.37 22.31 -16.56
C ASP A 158 31.73 20.94 -16.30
N TYR A 159 30.46 20.79 -16.65
CA TYR A 159 29.75 19.55 -16.48
C TYR A 159 30.23 18.52 -17.52
N THR A 160 30.76 17.39 -17.06
CA THR A 160 31.11 16.25 -17.93
C THR A 160 30.23 15.05 -17.56
N PRO A 161 29.36 14.57 -18.47
CA PRO A 161 28.53 13.38 -18.26
C PRO A 161 29.38 12.17 -17.86
N ARG A 162 28.86 11.28 -17.02
CA ARG A 162 29.62 10.11 -16.51
C ARG A 162 30.23 9.27 -17.62
N ARG A 163 29.53 9.12 -18.75
CA ARG A 163 30.03 8.37 -19.93
C ARG A 163 31.21 9.05 -20.63
N CYS A 164 31.29 10.38 -20.55
CA CYS A 164 32.36 11.18 -21.15
C CYS A 164 33.51 11.44 -20.19
N ARG A 165 33.31 11.19 -18.88
CA ARG A 165 34.41 11.27 -17.91
C ARG A 165 35.49 10.28 -18.34
N PRO A 166 36.76 10.71 -18.38
CA PRO A 166 37.84 9.78 -18.68
C PRO A 166 37.76 8.65 -17.65
N ARG A 167 37.42 7.44 -18.12
CA ARG A 167 37.56 6.24 -17.29
C ARG A 167 38.99 6.26 -16.81
N VAL A 168 39.19 6.33 -15.50
CA VAL A 168 40.53 6.26 -14.93
C VAL A 168 41.10 4.96 -15.46
N ALA A 169 42.15 5.07 -16.29
CA ALA A 169 42.58 3.99 -17.20
C ALA A 169 42.95 2.69 -16.49
N ASP A 170 43.04 2.72 -15.16
CA ASP A 170 43.20 1.56 -14.31
C ASP A 170 42.66 1.91 -12.90
N PRO A 171 41.49 1.38 -12.49
CA PRO A 171 40.96 1.60 -11.16
C PRO A 171 41.89 1.03 -10.07
N ALA A 172 42.66 -0.02 -10.37
CA ALA A 172 43.65 -0.55 -9.44
C ALA A 172 44.81 0.44 -9.25
N ARG A 173 45.24 1.13 -10.31
CA ARG A 173 46.27 2.17 -10.21
C ARG A 173 45.78 3.44 -9.51
N ALA A 174 44.49 3.77 -9.67
CA ALA A 174 43.85 4.85 -8.93
C ALA A 174 43.73 4.51 -7.44
N ALA A 175 43.25 3.31 -7.12
CA ALA A 175 43.16 2.81 -5.75
C ALA A 175 44.55 2.72 -5.10
N ALA A 176 45.57 2.25 -5.81
CA ALA A 176 46.95 2.21 -5.32
C ALA A 176 47.48 3.61 -5.01
N ARG A 177 47.23 4.61 -5.86
CA ARG A 177 47.60 6.02 -5.58
C ARG A 177 46.85 6.61 -4.41
N LEU A 178 45.58 6.27 -4.25
CA LEU A 178 44.73 6.79 -3.17
C LEU A 178 45.08 6.13 -1.83
N ARG A 179 45.43 4.84 -1.85
CA ARG A 179 45.99 4.07 -0.74
C ARG A 179 47.35 4.62 -0.30
N ASP A 180 48.24 4.87 -1.25
CA ASP A 180 49.54 5.54 -1.04
C ASP A 180 49.36 6.96 -0.47
N LEU A 181 48.40 7.73 -0.99
CA LEU A 181 48.08 9.09 -0.52
C LEU A 181 47.49 9.10 0.90
N MET A 182 46.61 8.15 1.23
CA MET A 182 46.00 8.03 2.56
C MET A 182 46.92 7.37 3.59
N GLY A 183 48.11 6.90 3.19
CA GLY A 183 49.02 6.19 4.08
C GLY A 183 48.44 4.88 4.63
N TRP A 184 47.41 4.33 3.97
CA TRP A 184 46.90 2.99 4.26
C TRP A 184 47.86 1.98 3.65
N THR A 185 49.05 1.86 4.21
CA THR A 185 49.90 0.71 3.91
C THR A 185 49.19 -0.54 4.41
N ASP A 186 49.20 -1.62 3.64
CA ASP A 186 48.68 -2.94 4.03
C ASP A 186 49.52 -3.57 5.19
N ASP A 187 50.13 -2.73 6.05
CA ASP A 187 51.07 -3.06 7.13
C ASP A 187 50.38 -3.11 8.50
N ASP A 188 49.04 -2.97 8.54
CA ASP A 188 48.19 -3.24 9.71
C ASP A 188 47.50 -4.62 9.60
N GLU A 189 48.13 -5.60 8.93
CA GLU A 189 47.82 -7.04 9.06
C GLU A 189 48.62 -7.68 10.23
N GLU A 190 48.91 -6.91 11.29
CA GLU A 190 49.54 -7.43 12.51
C GLU A 190 48.47 -8.08 13.41
N ASP A 191 48.38 -9.41 13.27
CA ASP A 191 48.05 -10.37 14.34
C ASP A 191 46.71 -10.17 15.08
N GLY A 192 45.62 -10.36 14.34
CA GLY A 192 44.32 -10.69 14.88
C GLY A 192 44.00 -12.19 14.80
N GLU A 193 44.90 -13.07 15.24
CA GLU A 193 44.55 -14.45 15.60
C GLU A 193 43.58 -14.38 16.79
N GLY A 194 42.29 -14.23 16.48
CA GLY A 194 41.23 -13.98 17.47
C GLY A 194 40.04 -14.88 17.22
N ASP A 195 40.20 -16.13 17.65
CA ASP A 195 39.14 -17.00 18.17
C ASP A 195 37.98 -17.35 17.22
N GLU A 196 38.13 -18.49 16.55
CA GLU A 196 37.01 -19.36 16.20
C GLU A 196 36.38 -19.87 17.51
N ALA A 197 35.55 -19.04 18.15
CA ALA A 197 34.63 -19.49 19.17
C ALA A 197 33.33 -19.91 18.47
N ASP A 198 33.20 -21.23 18.31
CA ASP A 198 31.95 -21.94 18.49
C ASP A 198 31.11 -21.25 19.59
N ASP A 199 29.83 -20.98 19.31
CA ASP A 199 28.73 -21.63 20.02
C ASP A 199 27.40 -20.97 19.68
N ASP A 200 26.47 -21.84 19.29
CA ASP A 200 25.03 -21.71 19.43
C ASP A 200 24.59 -20.89 20.65
N ASP A 201 23.77 -19.86 20.43
CA ASP A 201 22.68 -19.57 21.35
C ASP A 201 21.48 -18.95 20.60
N PRO A 202 20.46 -19.74 20.25
CA PRO A 202 19.19 -19.25 19.73
C PRO A 202 18.23 -18.99 20.90
N ASP A 203 18.49 -17.97 21.72
CA ASP A 203 17.50 -17.43 22.67
C ASP A 203 17.87 -15.97 23.01
N ASP A 204 17.68 -15.08 22.04
CA ASP A 204 17.60 -13.63 22.27
C ASP A 204 16.21 -13.35 22.90
N GLU A 205 16.09 -13.62 24.20
CA GLU A 205 14.99 -13.08 25.01
C GLU A 205 15.10 -11.55 24.93
N PRO A 206 14.06 -10.84 24.46
CA PRO A 206 14.09 -9.39 24.45
C PRO A 206 14.22 -8.89 25.89
N ASP A 207 15.33 -8.21 26.17
CA ASP A 207 15.58 -7.41 27.36
C ASP A 207 14.34 -6.54 27.66
N GLU A 208 13.54 -6.98 28.62
CA GLU A 208 12.49 -6.18 29.26
C GLU A 208 13.19 -5.12 30.12
N GLY A 209 13.79 -4.14 29.45
CA GLY A 209 14.25 -2.91 30.05
C GLY A 209 13.06 -2.24 30.71
N GLU A 210 12.93 -2.42 32.02
CA GLU A 210 12.08 -1.67 32.95
C GLU A 210 12.52 -0.20 32.97
N GLY A 211 12.37 0.49 31.85
CA GLY A 211 12.31 1.94 31.81
C GLY A 211 10.94 2.33 32.35
N GLU A 212 10.85 2.66 33.64
CA GLU A 212 9.71 3.38 34.18
C GLU A 212 9.44 4.57 33.24
N PRO A 213 8.30 4.62 32.53
CA PRO A 213 8.01 5.76 31.68
C PRO A 213 7.86 6.94 32.62
N GLU A 214 8.80 7.89 32.54
CA GLU A 214 8.61 9.23 33.08
C GLU A 214 7.20 9.66 32.67
N THR A 215 6.35 9.80 33.69
CA THR A 215 4.97 10.23 33.52
C THR A 215 4.99 11.69 33.09
N LEU A 216 5.24 11.90 31.79
CA LEU A 216 5.04 13.15 31.09
C LEU A 216 3.62 13.58 31.39
N ARG A 217 3.49 14.56 32.28
CA ARG A 217 2.23 15.21 32.59
C ARG A 217 1.58 15.59 31.25
N PRO A 218 0.37 15.09 30.95
CA PRO A 218 -0.27 15.41 29.69
C PRO A 218 -0.40 16.94 29.60
N LEU A 219 0.21 17.49 28.55
CA LEU A 219 -0.01 18.88 28.17
C LEU A 219 -1.54 19.06 28.02
N PRO A 220 -2.11 20.17 28.51
CA PRO A 220 -3.52 20.46 28.27
C PRO A 220 -3.76 20.41 26.75
N PRO A 221 -4.84 19.75 26.30
CA PRO A 221 -5.12 19.63 24.89
C PRO A 221 -5.15 21.03 24.26
N PRO A 222 -4.56 21.22 23.08
CA PRO A 222 -4.67 22.49 22.37
C PRO A 222 -6.16 22.84 22.27
N VAL A 223 -6.51 24.06 22.67
CA VAL A 223 -7.87 24.58 22.52
C VAL A 223 -8.20 24.49 21.04
N ALA A 224 -9.09 23.55 20.69
CA ALA A 224 -9.50 23.34 19.32
C ALA A 224 -10.04 24.67 18.78
N PRO A 225 -9.58 25.12 17.60
CA PRO A 225 -10.17 26.30 16.96
C PRO A 225 -11.69 26.06 16.85
N GLU A 226 -12.48 27.10 17.16
CA GLU A 226 -13.93 27.03 16.98
C GLU A 226 -14.24 26.53 15.56
N PRO A 227 -15.09 25.50 15.42
CA PRO A 227 -15.42 24.98 14.11
C PRO A 227 -16.00 26.11 13.27
N PRO A 228 -15.62 26.23 11.98
CA PRO A 228 -16.23 27.19 11.10
C PRO A 228 -17.75 27.01 11.11
N PRO A 229 -18.53 28.10 10.95
CA PRO A 229 -19.97 27.99 10.84
C PRO A 229 -20.32 26.97 9.74
N PRO A 230 -21.34 26.11 9.97
CA PRO A 230 -21.72 25.11 8.99
C PRO A 230 -22.01 25.80 7.66
N ASP A 231 -21.45 25.24 6.57
CA ASP A 231 -21.79 25.68 5.23
C ASP A 231 -23.32 25.62 5.06
N PRO A 232 -23.94 26.61 4.38
CA PRO A 232 -25.36 26.55 4.08
C PRO A 232 -25.65 25.23 3.36
N ASP A 233 -26.72 24.54 3.80
CA ASP A 233 -27.11 23.26 3.23
C ASP A 233 -27.11 23.37 1.69
N PRO A 234 -26.34 22.52 0.99
CA PRO A 234 -26.28 22.57 -0.46
C PRO A 234 -27.70 22.43 -1.00
N GLU A 235 -28.09 23.33 -1.92
CA GLU A 235 -29.39 23.25 -2.57
C GLU A 235 -29.59 21.82 -3.09
N PRO A 236 -30.74 21.18 -2.79
CA PRO A 236 -30.98 19.82 -3.22
C PRO A 236 -30.81 19.77 -4.75
N PRO A 237 -30.05 18.80 -5.27
CA PRO A 237 -29.83 18.71 -6.71
C PRO A 237 -31.19 18.65 -7.42
N PRO A 238 -31.31 19.26 -8.62
CA PRO A 238 -32.51 19.14 -9.40
C PRO A 238 -32.87 17.66 -9.59
N PRO A 239 -34.17 17.31 -9.59
CA PRO A 239 -34.58 15.93 -9.80
C PRO A 239 -33.94 15.41 -11.10
N PRO A 240 -33.38 14.20 -11.10
CA PRO A 240 -32.77 13.63 -12.29
C PRO A 240 -33.82 13.58 -13.40
N ASP A 241 -33.39 13.89 -14.63
CA ASP A 241 -34.25 13.72 -15.80
C ASP A 241 -34.81 12.29 -15.81
N PRO A 242 -36.10 12.12 -16.18
CA PRO A 242 -36.70 10.81 -16.26
C PRO A 242 -35.83 9.91 -17.15
N ARG A 243 -35.39 8.78 -16.61
CA ARG A 243 -34.59 7.82 -17.37
C ARG A 243 -35.31 7.52 -18.68
N PRO A 244 -34.62 7.59 -19.84
CA PRO A 244 -35.21 7.08 -21.06
C PRO A 244 -35.65 5.62 -20.83
N PRO A 245 -36.79 5.20 -21.39
CA PRO A 245 -37.26 3.83 -21.23
C PRO A 245 -36.15 2.87 -21.65
N ASP A 246 -35.92 1.83 -20.84
CA ASP A 246 -34.93 0.82 -21.17
C ASP A 246 -35.20 0.30 -22.60
N PRO A 247 -34.15 0.14 -23.42
CA PRO A 247 -34.31 -0.46 -24.73
C PRO A 247 -35.00 -1.81 -24.55
N ARG A 248 -36.07 -2.06 -25.32
CA ARG A 248 -36.74 -3.35 -25.29
C ARG A 248 -35.66 -4.43 -25.49
N PRO A 249 -35.64 -5.48 -24.65
CA PRO A 249 -34.76 -6.60 -24.89
C PRO A 249 -35.00 -7.09 -26.33
N PRO A 250 -33.93 -7.47 -27.06
CA PRO A 250 -34.11 -8.03 -28.39
C PRO A 250 -35.06 -9.23 -28.28
N ASP A 251 -35.95 -9.36 -29.27
CA ASP A 251 -36.79 -10.55 -29.36
C ASP A 251 -35.89 -11.78 -29.34
N PRO A 252 -36.23 -12.84 -28.58
CA PRO A 252 -35.42 -14.04 -28.51
C PRO A 252 -35.20 -14.56 -29.93
N GLU A 253 -33.93 -14.71 -30.32
CA GLU A 253 -33.60 -15.32 -31.60
C GLU A 253 -34.29 -16.68 -31.68
N PRO A 254 -34.94 -17.01 -32.81
CA PRO A 254 -35.54 -18.31 -32.99
C PRO A 254 -34.47 -19.38 -32.75
N TYR A 255 -34.76 -20.34 -31.87
CA TYR A 255 -33.87 -21.46 -31.63
C TYR A 255 -33.65 -22.21 -32.95
N LEU A 256 -32.47 -22.02 -33.54
CA LEU A 256 -32.01 -22.81 -34.68
C LEU A 256 -31.34 -24.06 -34.13
N PRO A 257 -31.85 -25.26 -34.41
CA PRO A 257 -31.20 -26.48 -33.97
C PRO A 257 -29.78 -26.61 -34.56
N PRO A 258 -28.85 -27.30 -33.88
CA PRO A 258 -27.43 -27.34 -34.26
C PRO A 258 -27.15 -27.83 -35.69
N TRP A 259 -28.04 -28.62 -36.29
CA TRP A 259 -27.89 -29.11 -37.67
C TRP A 259 -28.24 -28.06 -38.74
N GLU A 260 -29.00 -27.01 -38.40
CA GLU A 260 -29.29 -25.89 -39.32
C GLU A 260 -28.21 -24.80 -39.25
N GLN A 261 -27.53 -24.66 -38.11
CA GLN A 261 -26.48 -23.65 -37.93
C GLN A 261 -25.21 -23.95 -38.73
N ASN A 262 -25.00 -25.20 -39.16
CA ASN A 262 -23.79 -25.59 -39.86
C ASN A 262 -24.07 -26.66 -40.95
N PRO A 263 -24.70 -26.30 -42.08
CA PRO A 263 -25.08 -27.25 -43.14
C PRO A 263 -23.88 -27.94 -43.81
N HIS A 264 -22.66 -27.47 -43.55
CA HIS A 264 -21.42 -28.04 -44.08
C HIS A 264 -20.45 -28.55 -43.00
N GLY A 265 -20.87 -28.53 -41.73
CA GLY A 265 -20.07 -29.00 -40.61
C GLY A 265 -19.94 -30.52 -40.64
N ARG A 266 -18.84 -31.03 -41.20
CA ARG A 266 -18.41 -32.41 -40.98
C ARG A 266 -18.28 -32.64 -39.46
N PHE A 267 -19.13 -33.51 -38.91
CA PHE A 267 -19.02 -33.94 -37.52
C PHE A 267 -17.61 -34.51 -37.26
N PRO A 268 -16.81 -33.90 -36.37
CA PRO A 268 -15.53 -34.46 -35.97
C PRO A 268 -15.82 -35.61 -34.99
N GLY A 269 -15.98 -36.83 -35.51
CA GLY A 269 -16.24 -37.99 -34.65
C GLY A 269 -16.61 -39.30 -35.34
N GLY A 270 -16.82 -39.31 -36.66
CA GLY A 270 -17.03 -40.56 -37.40
C GLY A 270 -15.73 -41.34 -37.60
N SER A 271 -15.24 -42.05 -36.59
CA SER A 271 -14.25 -43.10 -36.79
C SER A 271 -14.90 -44.29 -37.52
N GLY A 272 -14.34 -44.66 -38.67
CA GLY A 272 -14.78 -45.82 -39.43
C GLY A 272 -14.71 -47.11 -38.62
N TYR A 273 -15.75 -47.92 -38.77
CA TYR A 273 -15.72 -49.36 -38.52
C TYR A 273 -15.30 -50.09 -39.80
#